data_AF-A0A3B8PK36-F1
#
_entry.id   AF-A0A3B8PK36-F1
#
_cell.length_a   1.000
_cell.length_b   1.000
_cell.length_c   1.000
_cell.angle_alpha   90.00
_cell.angle_beta   90.00
_cell.angle_gamma   90.00
#
_symmetry.space_group_name_H-M   'P 1'
#
loop_
_entity.id
_entity.type
_entity.pdbx_description
1 polymer ?
#
loop_
_entity_poly.entity_id
_entity_poly.type
_entity_poly.pdbx_seq_one_letter_code
_entity_poly.pdbx_strand_id
1 'polypeptide(L)'
;MIVSGKMLNRKARTTDQKNQEIDRVEKDLGNGTLPASLMAFLEAKGLDVDGETVTPVEGSHGRWRIGTGGLEVLVQEGEVHEGDEKESAGHERRLAVLTESSLLVALFFGFCAAMLGISGFESSANFVEEQEPGVFPKTLRNMWIAVSILNPSMAFLTLAVLPVEEVGFHQDHLLAHLGDVTAGGWLKLLISVDAALVLSGAVLTSYVGVTGLVHRMTLDRCLPQFLLKKNKRFGTTHRIIIAFFILAVSVLVVTGGALDALAGVYTLSFLSVMVLFAVGNMLLKVRRARLAGAQPERAPWIFVLIATAAAAAALAGIAVDKPDYFMVFLYYFIPA
;
A
#
# COMPACT_ATOMS: atom_id res chain seq x y z
N MET A 1 6.02 1.02 13.66
CA MET A 1 6.09 2.23 12.81
C MET A 1 7.54 2.49 12.42
N ILE A 2 7.84 2.71 11.14
CA ILE A 2 9.21 3.03 10.68
C ILE A 2 9.37 4.55 10.63
N VAL A 3 10.50 5.04 11.10
CA VAL A 3 10.81 6.45 11.31
C VAL A 3 12.12 6.76 10.59
N SER A 4 12.07 7.74 9.69
CA SER A 4 13.24 8.29 9.01
C SER A 4 13.80 9.48 9.79
N GLY A 5 15.08 9.78 9.65
CA GLY A 5 15.72 10.96 10.26
C GLY A 5 15.00 12.29 9.95
N LYS A 6 14.31 12.39 8.80
CA LYS A 6 13.48 13.57 8.46
C LYS A 6 12.27 13.75 9.38
N MET A 7 11.71 12.66 9.90
CA MET A 7 10.57 12.69 10.82
C MET A 7 10.97 13.18 12.22
N LEU A 8 12.23 12.94 12.60
CA LEU A 8 12.83 13.39 13.86
C LEU A 8 13.36 14.81 13.76
N ASN A 9 13.90 15.18 12.60
CA ASN A 9 14.35 16.53 12.30
C ASN A 9 13.89 16.96 10.90
N ARG A 10 12.86 17.82 10.86
CA ARG A 10 12.30 18.35 9.60
C ARG A 10 13.31 19.13 8.74
N LYS A 11 14.46 19.54 9.30
CA LYS A 11 15.53 20.23 8.56
C LYS A 11 16.45 19.26 7.82
N ALA A 12 16.44 17.97 8.13
CA ALA A 12 17.21 16.96 7.42
C ALA A 12 16.60 16.68 6.05
N ARG A 13 17.25 17.17 4.99
CA ARG A 13 16.81 17.03 3.60
C ARG A 13 17.64 16.04 2.79
N THR A 14 18.94 15.95 3.07
CA THR A 14 19.85 15.01 2.40
C THR A 14 19.95 13.69 3.16
N THR A 15 20.34 12.61 2.48
CA THR A 15 20.49 11.28 3.11
C THR A 15 21.49 11.30 4.26
N ASP A 16 22.62 11.99 4.10
CA ASP A 16 23.62 12.16 5.15
C ASP A 16 23.07 12.86 6.39
N GLN A 17 22.26 13.91 6.21
CA GLN A 17 21.64 14.63 7.33
C GLN A 17 20.65 13.75 8.08
N LYS A 18 19.91 12.88 7.37
CA LYS A 18 18.98 11.96 8.00
C LYS A 18 19.73 10.87 8.76
N ASN A 19 20.79 10.32 8.17
CA ASN A 19 21.63 9.29 8.80
C ASN A 19 22.30 9.83 10.06
N GLN A 20 22.84 11.05 10.03
CA GLN A 20 23.43 11.71 11.21
C GLN A 20 22.44 11.86 12.37
N GLU A 21 21.15 12.09 12.10
CA GLU A 21 20.14 12.16 13.15
C GLU A 21 19.83 10.77 13.73
N ILE A 22 19.80 9.72 12.90
CA ILE A 22 19.64 8.35 13.37
C ILE A 22 20.85 7.92 14.20
N ASP A 23 22.07 8.25 13.78
CA ASP A 23 23.31 7.93 14.51
C ASP A 23 23.34 8.61 15.90
N ARG A 24 22.85 9.85 15.99
CA ARG A 24 22.70 10.55 17.28
C ARG A 24 21.72 9.82 18.19
N VAL A 25 20.57 9.45 17.63
CA VAL A 25 19.53 8.74 18.39
C VAL A 25 20.03 7.39 18.89
N GLU A 26 20.71 6.63 18.04
CA GLU A 26 21.32 5.35 18.39
C GLU A 26 22.36 5.49 19.50
N LYS A 27 23.22 6.52 19.41
CA LYS A 27 24.24 6.80 20.44
C LYS A 27 23.60 7.16 21.78
N ASP A 28 22.56 7.99 21.78
CA ASP A 28 21.88 8.40 23.01
C ASP A 28 21.13 7.22 23.65
N LEU A 29 20.49 6.37 22.84
CA LEU A 29 19.86 5.13 23.29
C LEU A 29 20.89 4.14 23.87
N GLY A 30 22.06 4.02 23.23
CA GLY A 30 23.19 3.23 23.72
C GLY A 30 23.72 3.70 25.08
N ASN A 31 23.60 5.00 25.38
CA ASN A 31 23.94 5.59 26.67
C ASN A 31 22.83 5.45 27.72
N GLY A 32 21.71 4.80 27.39
CA GLY A 32 20.55 4.65 28.28
C GLY A 32 19.68 5.90 28.39
N THR A 33 19.84 6.86 27.47
CA THR A 33 19.09 8.12 27.47
C THR A 33 18.13 8.21 26.30
N LEU A 34 16.92 8.73 26.51
CA LEU A 34 15.96 8.96 25.44
C LEU A 34 16.21 10.34 24.79
N PRO A 35 16.61 10.42 23.52
CA PRO A 35 16.86 11.70 22.87
C PRO A 35 15.58 12.53 22.70
N ALA A 36 15.69 13.84 22.93
CA ALA A 36 14.54 14.76 22.91
C ALA A 36 13.78 14.80 21.57
N SER A 37 14.49 14.58 20.45
CA SER A 37 13.87 14.50 19.12
C SER A 37 12.96 13.29 18.97
N LEU A 38 13.35 12.15 19.55
CA LEU A 38 12.56 10.92 19.56
C LEU A 38 11.40 11.04 20.58
N MET A 39 11.66 11.60 21.75
CA MET A 39 10.63 11.85 22.76
C MET A 39 9.50 12.75 22.21
N ALA A 40 9.84 13.90 21.63
CA ALA A 40 8.86 14.81 21.03
C ALA A 40 8.07 14.14 19.89
N PHE A 41 8.71 13.23 19.15
CA PHE A 41 8.04 12.45 18.10
C PHE A 41 7.07 11.42 18.67
N LEU A 42 7.44 10.72 19.74
CA LEU A 42 6.58 9.73 20.42
C LEU A 42 5.37 10.42 21.08
N GLU A 43 5.58 11.54 21.77
CA GLU A 43 4.50 12.34 22.37
C GLU A 43 3.55 12.89 21.31
N ALA A 44 4.07 13.40 20.19
CA ALA A 44 3.25 13.87 19.07
C ALA A 44 2.40 12.75 18.45
N LYS A 45 2.80 11.48 18.64
CA LYS A 45 2.05 10.30 18.24
C LYS A 45 1.13 9.75 19.33
N GLY A 46 1.04 10.43 20.48
CA GLY A 46 0.20 10.05 21.61
C GLY A 46 0.68 8.79 22.35
N LEU A 47 1.96 8.44 22.20
CA LEU A 47 2.56 7.35 22.95
C LEU A 47 3.03 7.88 24.31
N ASP A 48 2.51 7.27 25.37
CA ASP A 48 2.92 7.57 26.74
C ASP A 48 4.32 7.01 27.00
N VAL A 49 5.22 7.86 27.46
CA VAL A 49 6.64 7.55 27.68
C VAL A 49 7.00 7.61 29.16
N ASP A 50 5.99 7.60 30.04
CA ASP A 50 6.13 7.71 31.49
C ASP A 50 7.14 6.69 32.07
N GLY A 51 8.19 7.20 32.75
CA GLY A 51 9.14 6.39 33.54
C GLY A 51 10.45 6.01 32.84
N GLU A 52 11.19 7.02 32.38
CA GLU A 52 12.51 7.02 31.73
C GLU A 52 13.54 5.96 32.20
N THR A 53 13.44 4.74 31.70
CA THR A 53 14.57 3.80 31.65
C THR A 53 14.69 3.25 30.24
N VAL A 54 15.81 3.52 29.57
CA VAL A 54 16.14 2.88 28.29
C VAL A 54 17.01 1.67 28.60
N THR A 55 16.51 0.47 28.32
CA THR A 55 17.26 -0.77 28.54
C THR A 55 17.52 -1.48 27.22
N PRO A 56 18.74 -1.98 26.97
CA PRO A 56 18.99 -2.81 25.79
C PRO A 56 18.22 -4.13 25.92
N VAL A 57 17.61 -4.58 24.83
CA VAL A 57 16.91 -5.87 24.80
C VAL A 57 17.93 -6.99 24.59
N GLU A 58 17.98 -7.94 25.52
CA GLU A 58 18.93 -9.06 25.46
C GLU A 58 18.71 -9.91 24.20
N GLY A 59 19.80 -10.16 23.45
CA GLY A 59 19.79 -11.04 22.27
C GLY A 59 19.58 -10.35 20.91
N SER A 60 19.38 -9.02 20.87
CA SER A 60 19.25 -8.25 19.62
C SER A 60 20.16 -7.02 19.61
N HIS A 61 21.08 -6.93 18.65
CA HIS A 61 21.89 -5.72 18.42
C HIS A 61 20.99 -4.59 17.89
N GLY A 62 21.14 -3.38 18.42
CA GLY A 62 20.39 -2.21 17.94
C GLY A 62 18.94 -2.10 18.44
N ARG A 63 18.56 -2.80 19.53
CA ARG A 63 17.22 -2.71 20.11
C ARG A 63 17.23 -2.22 21.56
N TRP A 64 16.35 -1.26 21.84
CA TRP A 64 16.16 -0.68 23.15
C TRP A 64 14.69 -0.65 23.55
N ARG A 65 14.38 -1.00 24.80
CA ARG A 65 13.06 -0.84 25.41
C ARG A 65 13.00 0.50 26.13
N ILE A 66 11.88 1.20 25.99
CA ILE A 66 11.64 2.51 26.62
C ILE A 66 10.60 2.34 27.73
N GLY A 67 11.03 2.50 28.98
CA GLY A 67 10.17 2.43 30.16
C GLY A 67 9.64 1.02 30.44
N THR A 68 8.52 0.95 31.17
CA THR A 68 7.81 -0.31 31.47
C THR A 68 6.67 -0.62 30.50
N GLY A 69 6.32 0.33 29.62
CA GLY A 69 5.41 0.08 28.52
C GLY A 69 6.06 -0.82 27.47
N GLY A 70 5.28 -1.60 26.74
CA GLY A 70 5.77 -2.45 25.65
C GLY A 70 6.27 -1.68 24.42
N LEU A 71 6.97 -0.56 24.63
CA LEU A 71 7.53 0.30 23.60
C LEU A 71 9.00 -0.06 23.37
N GLU A 72 9.34 -0.49 22.16
CA GLU A 72 10.69 -0.84 21.77
C GLU A 72 11.11 -0.04 20.54
N VAL A 73 12.39 0.30 20.46
CA VAL A 73 13.01 0.99 19.33
C VAL A 73 14.10 0.11 18.78
N LEU A 74 14.00 -0.19 17.50
CA LEU A 74 14.97 -0.98 16.75
C LEU A 74 15.62 -0.07 15.70
N VAL A 75 16.94 0.07 15.78
CA VAL A 75 17.75 0.75 14.77
C VAL A 75 18.50 -0.33 14.00
N GLN A 76 18.29 -0.41 12.69
CA GLN A 76 19.03 -1.36 11.86
C GLN A 76 20.42 -0.80 11.54
N GLU A 77 21.43 -1.67 11.56
CA GLU A 77 22.74 -1.37 10.96
C GLU A 77 22.57 -1.27 9.44
N GLY A 78 23.14 -0.24 8.82
CA GLY A 78 23.14 -0.16 7.36
C GLY A 78 24.10 -1.22 6.82
N GLU A 79 23.58 -2.22 6.09
CA GLU A 79 24.43 -3.18 5.39
C GLU A 79 25.30 -2.43 4.36
N VAL A 80 26.61 -2.40 4.61
CA VAL A 80 27.61 -2.04 3.59
C VAL A 80 27.82 -3.29 2.75
N HIS A 81 27.14 -3.37 1.60
CA HIS A 81 27.49 -4.38 0.60
C HIS A 81 28.90 -4.09 0.06
N GLU A 82 29.86 -4.99 0.34
CA GLU A 82 31.18 -5.03 -0.31
C GLU A 82 30.98 -5.29 -1.82
N GLY A 83 30.92 -4.22 -2.61
CA GLY A 83 30.79 -4.32 -4.07
C GLY A 83 30.65 -2.99 -4.81
N ASP A 84 30.10 -1.95 -4.17
CA ASP A 84 29.83 -0.66 -4.82
C ASP A 84 30.77 0.45 -4.34
N GLU A 85 32.05 0.37 -4.70
CA GLU A 85 33.02 1.45 -4.43
C GLU A 85 32.80 2.73 -5.27
N LYS A 86 31.72 2.82 -6.08
CA LYS A 86 31.50 3.99 -6.95
C LYS A 86 30.13 4.67 -6.93
N GLU A 87 29.19 4.27 -6.08
CA GLU A 87 27.98 5.05 -5.80
C GLU A 87 27.77 5.21 -4.29
N SER A 88 28.58 6.10 -3.68
CA SER A 88 28.36 6.56 -2.31
C SER A 88 27.20 7.57 -2.28
N ALA A 89 26.00 7.11 -2.61
CA ALA A 89 24.76 7.67 -2.09
C ALA A 89 24.27 6.69 -1.02
N GLY A 90 24.81 6.84 0.20
CA GLY A 90 24.60 5.89 1.30
C GLY A 90 23.12 5.59 1.52
N HIS A 91 22.81 4.32 1.82
CA HIS A 91 21.45 3.91 2.15
C HIS A 91 20.92 4.74 3.34
N GLU A 92 19.66 5.19 3.24
CA GLU A 92 19.01 5.96 4.30
C GLU A 92 18.71 5.06 5.50
N ARG A 93 19.36 5.30 6.63
CA ARG A 93 19.09 4.60 7.90
C ARG A 93 17.70 4.97 8.40
N ARG A 94 17.01 3.98 8.98
CA ARG A 94 15.67 4.12 9.56
C ARG A 94 15.65 3.45 10.93
N LEU A 95 14.74 3.90 11.80
CA LEU A 95 14.45 3.25 13.07
C LEU A 95 13.00 2.77 13.09
N ALA A 96 12.74 1.63 13.70
CA ALA A 96 11.40 1.09 13.89
C ALA A 96 10.97 1.23 15.35
N VAL A 97 9.86 1.91 15.58
CA VAL A 97 9.16 1.95 16.88
C VAL A 97 8.15 0.82 16.90
N LEU A 98 8.31 -0.11 17.82
CA LEU A 98 7.45 -1.26 18.07
C LEU A 98 6.63 -0.99 19.32
N THR A 99 5.35 -1.30 19.28
CA THR A 99 4.44 -1.12 20.42
C THR A 99 3.69 -2.43 20.63
N GLU A 100 3.61 -2.88 21.88
CA GLU A 100 2.76 -4.00 22.24
C GLU A 100 1.30 -3.67 21.91
N SER A 101 0.70 -4.52 21.08
CA SER A 101 -0.70 -4.42 20.70
C SER A 101 -1.41 -5.73 21.03
N SER A 102 -2.70 -5.64 21.36
CA SER A 102 -3.48 -6.86 21.59
C SER A 102 -3.62 -7.65 20.29
N LEU A 103 -3.70 -8.98 20.39
CA LEU A 103 -3.83 -9.88 19.24
C LEU A 103 -4.98 -9.47 18.31
N LEU A 104 -6.13 -9.06 18.87
CA LEU A 104 -7.28 -8.62 18.09
C LEU A 104 -7.00 -7.34 17.29
N VAL A 105 -6.28 -6.38 17.89
CA VAL A 105 -5.87 -5.14 17.22
C VAL A 105 -4.90 -5.45 16.09
N ALA A 106 -3.92 -6.32 16.33
CA ALA A 106 -2.96 -6.75 15.31
C ALA A 106 -3.64 -7.48 14.14
N LEU A 107 -4.57 -8.39 14.42
CA LEU A 107 -5.34 -9.09 13.39
C LEU A 107 -6.23 -8.14 12.59
N PHE A 108 -6.86 -7.16 13.25
CA PHE A 108 -7.72 -6.18 12.60
C PHE A 108 -6.93 -5.27 11.66
N PHE A 109 -5.81 -4.69 12.11
CA PHE A 109 -4.98 -3.84 11.26
C PHE A 109 -4.23 -4.65 10.19
N GLY A 110 -3.88 -5.91 10.47
CA GLY A 110 -3.37 -6.86 9.47
C GLY A 110 -4.40 -7.13 8.37
N PHE A 111 -5.66 -7.34 8.73
CA PHE A 111 -6.77 -7.45 7.77
C PHE A 111 -6.93 -6.17 6.94
N CYS A 112 -6.90 -5.00 7.58
CA CYS A 112 -6.99 -3.71 6.90
C CYS A 112 -5.86 -3.52 5.87
N ALA A 113 -4.61 -3.81 6.25
CA ALA A 113 -3.45 -3.72 5.36
C ALA A 113 -3.54 -4.72 4.20
N ALA A 114 -4.03 -5.94 4.46
CA ALA A 114 -4.16 -7.00 3.46
C ALA A 114 -5.20 -6.68 2.37
N MET A 115 -6.14 -5.76 2.59
CA MET A 115 -7.15 -5.39 1.59
C MET A 115 -6.56 -4.81 0.29
N LEU A 116 -5.35 -4.24 0.36
CA LEU A 116 -4.59 -3.83 -0.82
C LEU A 116 -4.23 -5.02 -1.72
N GLY A 117 -3.96 -6.18 -1.14
CA GLY A 117 -3.52 -7.38 -1.86
C GLY A 117 -4.62 -8.08 -2.67
N ILE A 118 -5.86 -7.56 -2.63
CA ILE A 118 -7.02 -8.09 -3.38
C ILE A 118 -7.44 -7.12 -4.50
N SER A 119 -6.72 -6.01 -4.70
CA SER A 119 -7.01 -5.16 -5.86
C SER A 119 -6.67 -5.87 -7.18
N GLY A 120 -7.41 -5.57 -8.24
CA GLY A 120 -7.29 -6.19 -9.56
C GLY A 120 -8.45 -7.15 -9.91
N PHE A 121 -9.20 -7.67 -8.93
CA PHE A 121 -10.39 -8.50 -9.20
C PHE A 121 -11.48 -7.71 -9.92
N GLU A 122 -11.59 -6.42 -9.62
CA GLU A 122 -12.48 -5.47 -10.28
C GLU A 122 -12.14 -5.24 -11.75
N SER A 123 -10.87 -5.40 -12.13
CA SER A 123 -10.46 -5.15 -13.51
C SER A 123 -11.13 -6.12 -14.48
N SER A 124 -11.39 -7.36 -14.06
CA SER A 124 -12.14 -8.34 -14.87
C SER A 124 -13.56 -7.86 -15.19
N ALA A 125 -14.19 -7.13 -14.27
CA ALA A 125 -15.53 -6.60 -14.47
C ALA A 125 -15.58 -5.47 -15.51
N ASN A 126 -14.48 -4.72 -15.69
CA ASN A 126 -14.43 -3.58 -16.62
C ASN A 126 -14.56 -3.97 -18.10
N PHE A 127 -14.19 -5.19 -18.47
CA PHE A 127 -14.29 -5.71 -19.85
C PHE A 127 -15.16 -6.97 -19.93
N VAL A 128 -16.06 -7.18 -18.96
CA VAL A 128 -16.92 -8.37 -18.90
C VAL A 128 -17.76 -8.56 -20.16
N GLU A 129 -18.12 -7.48 -20.85
CA GLU A 129 -18.86 -7.52 -22.12
C GLU A 129 -18.05 -8.07 -23.30
N GLU A 130 -16.72 -8.02 -23.21
CA GLU A 130 -15.81 -8.58 -24.20
C GLU A 130 -15.46 -10.05 -23.89
N GLN A 131 -15.87 -10.56 -22.73
CA GLN A 131 -15.64 -11.95 -22.33
C GLN A 131 -16.74 -12.88 -22.85
N GLU A 132 -16.37 -14.13 -23.16
CA GLU A 132 -17.36 -15.15 -23.51
C GLU A 132 -18.31 -15.46 -22.34
N PRO A 133 -19.58 -15.84 -22.61
CA PRO A 133 -20.54 -16.19 -21.57
C PRO A 133 -20.00 -17.27 -20.62
N GLY A 134 -20.04 -16.99 -19.32
CA GLY A 134 -19.60 -17.93 -18.27
C GLY A 134 -18.08 -17.97 -18.03
N VAL A 135 -17.28 -17.11 -18.67
CA VAL A 135 -15.85 -16.97 -18.36
C VAL A 135 -15.63 -16.14 -17.09
N PHE A 136 -16.38 -15.06 -16.90
CA PHE A 136 -16.23 -14.16 -15.75
C PHE A 136 -16.22 -14.87 -14.37
N PRO A 137 -17.14 -15.81 -14.06
CA PRO A 137 -17.12 -16.55 -12.79
C PRO A 137 -15.89 -17.46 -12.65
N LYS A 138 -15.44 -18.06 -13.76
CA LYS A 138 -14.22 -18.88 -13.80
C LYS A 138 -12.98 -18.01 -13.52
N THR A 139 -12.93 -16.81 -14.10
CA THR A 139 -11.86 -15.84 -13.84
C THR A 139 -11.79 -15.48 -12.36
N LEU A 140 -12.91 -15.09 -11.74
CA LEU A 140 -12.94 -14.76 -10.32
C LEU A 140 -12.53 -15.94 -9.43
N ARG A 141 -13.03 -17.15 -9.71
CA ARG A 141 -12.67 -18.37 -8.98
C ARG A 141 -11.18 -18.68 -9.09
N ASN A 142 -10.63 -18.64 -10.30
CA ASN A 142 -9.23 -18.96 -10.53
C ASN A 142 -8.30 -17.93 -9.88
N MET A 143 -8.64 -16.64 -9.97
CA MET A 143 -7.90 -15.57 -9.27
C MET A 143 -7.95 -15.76 -7.75
N TRP A 144 -9.12 -16.11 -7.19
CA TRP A 144 -9.27 -16.34 -5.76
C TRP A 144 -8.43 -17.53 -5.27
N ILE A 145 -8.39 -18.63 -6.03
CA ILE A 145 -7.55 -19.79 -5.71
C ILE A 145 -6.06 -19.39 -5.74
N ALA A 146 -5.64 -18.68 -6.78
CA ALA A 146 -4.25 -18.25 -6.91
C ALA A 146 -3.83 -17.36 -5.74
N VAL A 147 -4.63 -16.35 -5.40
CA VAL A 147 -4.34 -15.43 -4.27
C VAL A 147 -4.34 -16.15 -2.93
N SER A 148 -5.26 -17.10 -2.72
CA SER A 148 -5.36 -17.86 -1.46
C SER A 148 -4.16 -18.80 -1.24
N ILE A 149 -3.44 -19.17 -2.29
CA ILE A 149 -2.25 -20.02 -2.20
C ILE A 149 -0.99 -19.13 -2.18
N LEU A 150 -0.86 -18.23 -3.14
CA LEU A 150 0.34 -17.42 -3.34
C LEU A 150 0.57 -16.46 -2.17
N ASN A 151 -0.43 -15.68 -1.74
CA ASN A 151 -0.20 -14.66 -0.70
C ASN A 151 0.23 -15.29 0.64
N PRO A 152 -0.45 -16.34 1.16
CA PRO A 152 0.01 -17.00 2.39
C PRO A 152 1.36 -17.70 2.22
N SER A 153 1.64 -18.30 1.05
CA SER A 153 2.94 -18.95 0.79
C SER A 153 4.08 -17.93 0.80
N MET A 154 3.88 -16.76 0.17
CA MET A 154 4.86 -15.67 0.18
C MET A 154 5.09 -15.11 1.59
N ALA A 155 4.01 -14.92 2.36
CA ALA A 155 4.13 -14.49 3.76
C ALA A 155 4.90 -15.52 4.60
N PHE A 156 4.59 -16.81 4.44
CA PHE A 156 5.27 -17.90 5.13
C PHE A 156 6.76 -17.97 4.76
N LEU A 157 7.10 -17.92 3.47
CA LEU A 157 8.49 -17.92 3.00
C LEU A 157 9.26 -16.72 3.53
N THR A 158 8.64 -15.54 3.53
CA THR A 158 9.26 -14.32 4.08
C THR A 158 9.61 -14.51 5.56
N LEU A 159 8.67 -15.00 6.36
CA LEU A 159 8.87 -15.23 7.80
C LEU A 159 9.81 -16.41 8.12
N ALA A 160 9.98 -17.35 7.19
CA ALA A 160 10.88 -18.48 7.35
C ALA A 160 12.35 -18.12 7.06
N VAL A 161 12.59 -17.06 6.28
CA VAL A 161 13.94 -16.64 5.86
C VAL A 161 14.40 -15.39 6.59
N LEU A 162 13.51 -14.40 6.74
CA LEU A 162 13.84 -13.10 7.31
C LEU A 162 13.31 -12.99 8.75
N PRO A 163 14.11 -12.45 9.68
CA PRO A 163 13.61 -12.02 10.98
C PRO A 163 12.47 -11.00 10.80
N VAL A 164 11.39 -11.13 11.57
CA VAL A 164 10.21 -10.23 11.52
C VAL A 164 10.60 -8.75 11.61
N GLU A 165 11.69 -8.50 12.32
CA GLU A 165 12.29 -7.22 12.64
C GLU A 165 12.84 -6.51 11.39
N GLU A 166 13.34 -7.28 10.42
CA GLU A 166 13.96 -6.79 9.19
C GLU A 166 12.95 -6.57 8.05
N VAL A 167 11.77 -7.22 8.13
CA VAL A 167 10.72 -7.15 7.11
C VAL A 167 10.24 -5.72 6.89
N GLY A 168 10.18 -4.92 7.97
CA GLY A 168 9.78 -3.52 7.89
C GLY A 168 10.73 -2.68 7.04
N PHE A 169 12.04 -2.90 7.17
CA PHE A 169 13.03 -2.03 6.54
C PHE A 169 13.16 -2.22 5.03
N HIS A 170 12.84 -3.42 4.53
CA HIS A 170 12.93 -3.78 3.11
C HIS A 170 11.58 -3.76 2.38
N GLN A 171 10.55 -3.07 2.91
CA GLN A 171 9.19 -3.09 2.37
C GLN A 171 9.08 -2.77 0.86
N ASP A 172 9.90 -1.85 0.35
CA ASP A 172 9.82 -1.39 -1.05
C ASP A 172 10.32 -2.44 -2.06
N HIS A 173 11.18 -3.38 -1.64
CA HIS A 173 11.83 -4.37 -2.51
C HIS A 173 12.01 -5.72 -1.81
N LEU A 174 11.07 -6.06 -0.93
CA LEU A 174 11.13 -7.21 -0.03
C LEU A 174 11.40 -8.52 -0.74
N LEU A 175 10.77 -8.75 -1.90
CA LEU A 175 10.94 -9.99 -2.67
C LEU A 175 12.33 -10.10 -3.30
N ALA A 176 12.90 -8.99 -3.79
CA ALA A 176 14.23 -8.98 -4.36
C ALA A 176 15.28 -9.22 -3.28
N HIS A 177 15.11 -8.61 -2.10
CA HIS A 177 15.95 -8.85 -0.93
C HIS A 177 15.84 -10.29 -0.43
N LEU A 178 14.63 -10.84 -0.34
CA LEU A 178 14.39 -12.25 -0.02
C LEU A 178 15.12 -13.19 -1.01
N GLY A 179 15.10 -12.86 -2.30
CA GLY A 179 15.86 -13.59 -3.32
C GLY A 179 17.37 -13.53 -3.12
N ASP A 180 17.89 -12.38 -2.71
CA ASP A 180 19.31 -12.16 -2.43
C ASP A 180 19.79 -13.01 -1.26
N VAL A 181 19.04 -12.97 -0.14
CA VAL A 181 19.37 -13.74 1.08
C VAL A 181 19.25 -15.24 0.85
N THR A 182 18.29 -15.70 0.03
CA THR A 182 18.07 -17.14 -0.19
C THR A 182 18.99 -17.77 -1.22
N ALA A 183 19.26 -17.08 -2.33
CA ALA A 183 19.98 -17.67 -3.46
C ALA A 183 21.04 -16.74 -4.09
N GLY A 184 21.27 -15.56 -3.52
CA GLY A 184 22.24 -14.57 -3.99
C GLY A 184 21.76 -13.68 -5.14
N GLY A 185 22.67 -12.83 -5.61
CA GLY A 185 22.35 -11.71 -6.51
C GLY A 185 21.70 -12.08 -7.86
N TRP A 186 21.85 -13.31 -8.34
CA TRP A 186 21.19 -13.73 -9.59
C TRP A 186 19.66 -13.80 -9.44
N LEU A 187 19.18 -14.29 -8.29
CA LEU A 187 17.75 -14.41 -8.04
C LEU A 187 17.15 -13.03 -7.74
N LYS A 188 17.89 -12.18 -7.01
CA LYS A 188 17.57 -10.76 -6.85
C LYS A 188 17.36 -10.06 -8.21
N LEU A 189 18.28 -10.26 -9.15
CA LEU A 189 18.19 -9.65 -10.48
C LEU A 189 16.99 -10.18 -11.27
N LEU A 190 16.75 -11.50 -11.25
CA LEU A 190 15.59 -12.11 -11.90
C LEU A 190 14.28 -11.55 -11.35
N ILE A 191 14.12 -11.53 -10.02
CA ILE A 191 12.92 -11.00 -9.35
C ILE A 191 12.75 -9.51 -9.65
N SER A 192 13.83 -8.73 -9.68
CA SER A 192 13.77 -7.29 -9.97
C SER A 192 13.31 -7.03 -11.41
N VAL A 193 13.80 -7.80 -12.37
CA VAL A 193 13.38 -7.71 -13.79
C VAL A 193 11.92 -8.13 -13.93
N ASP A 194 11.52 -9.23 -13.30
CA ASP A 194 10.13 -9.69 -13.30
C ASP A 194 9.18 -8.65 -12.69
N ALA A 195 9.52 -8.09 -11.53
CA ALA A 195 8.76 -7.03 -10.88
C ALA A 195 8.60 -5.80 -11.79
N ALA A 196 9.65 -5.38 -12.50
CA ALA A 196 9.58 -4.27 -13.45
C ALA A 196 8.64 -4.57 -14.63
N LEU A 197 8.66 -5.80 -15.16
CA LEU A 197 7.76 -6.24 -16.23
C LEU A 197 6.30 -6.31 -15.76
N VAL A 198 6.05 -6.88 -14.57
CA VAL A 198 4.70 -6.99 -14.00
C VAL A 198 4.11 -5.62 -13.67
N LEU A 199 4.90 -4.71 -13.09
CA LEU A 199 4.47 -3.33 -12.81
C LEU A 199 4.19 -2.56 -14.11
N SER A 200 5.00 -2.76 -15.15
CA SER A 200 4.73 -2.20 -16.49
C SER A 200 3.41 -2.72 -17.07
N GLY A 201 3.11 -4.00 -16.85
CA GLY A 201 1.82 -4.61 -17.18
C GLY A 201 0.66 -3.94 -16.45
N ALA A 202 0.78 -3.68 -15.15
CA ALA A 202 -0.25 -3.00 -14.35
C ALA A 202 -0.51 -1.56 -14.83
N VAL A 203 0.53 -0.86 -15.29
CA VAL A 203 0.36 0.46 -15.93
C VAL A 203 -0.42 0.33 -17.24
N LEU A 204 -0.07 -0.63 -18.09
CA LEU A 204 -0.77 -0.86 -19.35
C LEU A 204 -2.25 -1.22 -19.15
N THR A 205 -2.57 -2.09 -18.20
CA THR A 205 -3.97 -2.46 -17.88
C THR A 205 -4.75 -1.27 -17.35
N SER A 206 -4.12 -0.37 -16.59
CA SER A 206 -4.73 0.88 -16.14
C SER A 206 -5.11 1.78 -17.32
N TYR A 207 -4.25 1.90 -18.34
CA TYR A 207 -4.57 2.65 -19.56
C TYR A 207 -5.77 2.05 -20.32
N VAL A 208 -5.83 0.72 -20.43
CA VAL A 208 -6.97 0.03 -21.07
C VAL A 208 -8.25 0.27 -20.28
N GLY A 209 -8.21 0.09 -18.95
CA GLY A 209 -9.36 0.27 -18.06
C GLY A 209 -9.91 1.70 -18.07
N VAL A 210 -9.06 2.71 -17.88
CA VAL A 210 -9.48 4.12 -17.90
C VAL A 210 -10.01 4.53 -19.28
N THR A 211 -9.40 4.03 -20.35
CA THR A 211 -9.90 4.29 -21.71
C THR A 211 -11.31 3.75 -21.91
N GLY A 212 -11.58 2.50 -21.47
CA GLY A 212 -12.91 1.89 -21.54
C GLY A 212 -13.94 2.63 -20.70
N LEU A 213 -13.60 2.95 -19.44
CA LEU A 213 -14.49 3.65 -18.50
C LEU A 213 -14.87 5.04 -19.00
N VAL A 214 -13.89 5.87 -19.33
CA VAL A 214 -14.14 7.25 -19.80
C VAL A 214 -14.87 7.23 -21.14
N HIS A 215 -14.57 6.27 -22.02
CA HIS A 215 -15.30 6.09 -23.28
C HIS A 215 -16.80 5.86 -23.03
N ARG A 216 -17.13 4.90 -22.15
CA ARG A 216 -18.52 4.60 -21.77
C ARG A 216 -19.22 5.79 -21.10
N MET A 217 -18.59 6.40 -20.10
CA MET A 217 -19.15 7.58 -19.42
C MET A 217 -19.37 8.77 -20.38
N THR A 218 -18.51 8.93 -21.39
CA THR A 218 -18.69 9.97 -22.41
C THR A 218 -19.85 9.62 -23.36
N LEU A 219 -20.03 8.36 -23.74
CA LEU A 219 -21.19 7.91 -24.53
C LEU A 219 -22.52 8.12 -23.77
N ASP A 220 -22.50 7.88 -22.46
CA ASP A 220 -23.63 8.13 -21.55
C ASP A 220 -23.85 9.62 -21.25
N ARG A 221 -23.05 10.51 -21.88
CA ARG A 221 -23.10 11.97 -21.74
C ARG A 221 -22.82 12.48 -20.32
N CYS A 222 -22.17 11.67 -19.49
CA CYS A 222 -21.66 12.08 -18.17
C CYS A 222 -20.38 12.90 -18.28
N LEU A 223 -19.63 12.75 -19.37
CA LEU A 223 -18.38 13.47 -19.64
C LEU A 223 -18.42 14.22 -20.99
N PRO A 224 -17.53 15.20 -21.23
CA PRO A 224 -17.53 16.00 -22.45
C PRO A 224 -17.27 15.17 -23.73
N GLN A 225 -18.13 15.33 -24.74
CA GLN A 225 -18.09 14.56 -25.99
C GLN A 225 -16.77 14.65 -26.76
N PHE A 226 -15.98 15.70 -26.54
CA PHE A 226 -14.70 15.87 -27.22
C PHE A 226 -13.69 14.76 -26.88
N LEU A 227 -13.83 14.08 -25.74
CA LEU A 227 -12.95 12.96 -25.33
C LEU A 227 -13.03 11.76 -26.30
N LEU A 228 -14.15 11.60 -27.02
CA LEU A 228 -14.38 10.51 -27.97
C LEU A 228 -13.68 10.69 -29.32
N LYS A 229 -12.88 11.76 -29.51
CA LYS A 229 -12.16 11.97 -30.78
C LYS A 229 -11.18 10.83 -31.03
N LYS A 230 -11.44 10.05 -32.08
CA LYS A 230 -10.56 8.96 -32.54
C LYS A 230 -9.45 9.48 -33.44
N ASN A 231 -8.27 8.88 -33.32
CA ASN A 231 -7.18 9.10 -34.26
C ASN A 231 -7.47 8.40 -35.60
N LYS A 232 -7.23 9.07 -36.72
CA LYS A 232 -7.47 8.54 -38.07
C LYS A 232 -6.62 7.31 -38.40
N ARG A 233 -5.41 7.19 -37.83
CA ARG A 233 -4.47 6.10 -38.17
C ARG A 233 -4.69 4.82 -37.36
N PHE A 234 -5.02 4.95 -36.07
CA PHE A 234 -5.07 3.83 -35.14
C PHE A 234 -6.46 3.58 -34.52
N GLY A 235 -7.43 4.46 -34.78
CA GLY A 235 -8.78 4.33 -34.22
C GLY A 235 -8.90 4.61 -32.72
N THR A 236 -7.80 4.97 -32.04
CA THR A 236 -7.75 5.15 -30.57
C THR A 236 -8.25 6.51 -30.11
N THR A 237 -8.88 6.54 -28.93
CA THR A 237 -9.34 7.75 -28.22
C THR A 237 -8.18 8.45 -27.49
N HIS A 238 -7.20 8.92 -28.26
CA HIS A 238 -5.96 9.54 -27.78
C HIS A 238 -6.14 10.64 -26.71
N ARG A 239 -7.25 11.39 -26.74
CA ARG A 239 -7.51 12.43 -25.74
C ARG A 239 -7.71 11.88 -24.34
N ILE A 240 -8.34 10.71 -24.21
CA ILE A 240 -8.51 10.02 -22.93
C ILE A 240 -7.15 9.56 -22.40
N ILE A 241 -6.33 8.97 -23.27
CA ILE A 241 -4.98 8.50 -22.94
C ILE A 241 -4.11 9.67 -22.46
N ILE A 242 -4.12 10.80 -23.18
CA ILE A 242 -3.36 12.00 -22.82
C ILE A 242 -3.87 12.59 -21.50
N ALA A 243 -5.18 12.66 -21.30
CA ALA A 243 -5.76 13.17 -20.05
C ALA A 243 -5.35 12.30 -18.85
N PHE A 244 -5.37 10.97 -19.00
CA PHE A 244 -4.92 10.05 -17.97
C PHE A 244 -3.42 10.16 -17.70
N PHE A 245 -2.59 10.33 -18.74
CA PHE A 245 -1.15 10.59 -18.57
C PHE A 245 -0.89 11.89 -17.79
N ILE A 246 -1.57 12.98 -18.14
CA ILE A 246 -1.46 14.25 -17.42
C ILE A 246 -1.87 14.08 -15.96
N LEU A 247 -2.96 13.35 -15.68
CA LEU A 247 -3.39 13.05 -14.33
C LEU A 247 -2.33 12.25 -13.56
N ALA A 248 -1.78 11.19 -14.15
CA ALA A 248 -0.74 10.37 -13.53
C ALA A 248 0.53 11.18 -13.21
N VAL A 249 0.98 12.02 -14.16
CA VAL A 249 2.12 12.93 -13.94
C VAL A 249 1.81 13.96 -12.86
N SER A 250 0.59 14.51 -12.83
CA SER A 250 0.19 15.47 -11.80
C SER A 250 0.24 14.86 -10.41
N VAL A 251 -0.23 13.62 -10.24
CA VAL A 251 -0.17 12.89 -8.97
C VAL A 251 1.28 12.61 -8.58
N LEU A 252 2.13 12.23 -9.53
CA LEU A 252 3.56 12.03 -9.26
C LEU A 252 4.24 13.31 -8.76
N VAL A 253 3.97 14.46 -9.40
CA VAL A 253 4.54 15.75 -9.02
C VAL A 253 4.00 16.22 -7.66
N VAL A 254 2.70 16.09 -7.41
CA VAL A 254 2.07 16.50 -6.14
C VAL A 254 2.53 15.63 -4.96
N THR A 255 2.69 14.32 -5.18
CA THR A 255 3.17 13.40 -4.13
C THR A 255 4.68 13.42 -3.95
N GLY A 256 5.43 14.01 -4.90
CA GLY A 256 6.89 13.99 -4.89
C GLY A 256 7.48 12.58 -4.94
N GLY A 257 6.73 11.61 -5.47
CA GLY A 257 7.11 10.20 -5.49
C GLY A 257 6.98 9.47 -4.16
N ALA A 258 6.28 10.03 -3.16
CA ALA A 258 6.04 9.36 -1.88
C ALA A 258 5.03 8.20 -2.04
N LEU A 259 5.55 6.98 -2.22
CA LEU A 259 4.77 5.76 -2.46
C LEU A 259 3.77 5.47 -1.33
N ASP A 260 4.15 5.67 -0.07
CA ASP A 260 3.27 5.40 1.07
C ASP A 260 2.01 6.26 1.08
N ALA A 261 2.15 7.55 0.74
CA ALA A 261 1.03 8.47 0.67
C ALA A 261 0.11 8.12 -0.49
N LEU A 262 0.69 7.75 -1.64
CA LEU A 262 -0.08 7.34 -2.81
C LEU A 262 -0.83 6.02 -2.56
N ALA A 263 -0.17 5.05 -1.95
CA ALA A 263 -0.78 3.78 -1.55
C ALA A 263 -1.96 4.02 -0.60
N GLY A 264 -1.80 4.87 0.41
CA GLY A 264 -2.86 5.22 1.34
C GLY A 264 -4.09 5.83 0.67
N VAL A 265 -3.90 6.83 -0.18
CA VAL A 265 -4.99 7.49 -0.92
C VAL A 265 -5.66 6.51 -1.90
N TYR A 266 -4.87 5.66 -2.56
CA TYR A 266 -5.38 4.60 -3.43
C TYR A 266 -6.27 3.62 -2.66
N THR A 267 -5.83 3.11 -1.51
CA THR A 267 -6.63 2.15 -0.71
C THR A 267 -7.94 2.75 -0.24
N LEU A 268 -7.91 3.99 0.27
CA LEU A 268 -9.10 4.69 0.73
C LEU A 268 -10.11 4.89 -0.41
N SER A 269 -9.62 5.32 -1.57
CA SER A 269 -10.44 5.51 -2.77
C SER A 269 -11.04 4.19 -3.26
N PHE A 270 -10.22 3.16 -3.37
CA PHE A 270 -10.62 1.83 -3.83
C PHE A 270 -11.68 1.23 -2.91
N LEU A 271 -11.44 1.17 -1.59
CA LEU A 271 -12.40 0.62 -0.64
C LEU A 271 -13.70 1.40 -0.61
N SER A 272 -13.65 2.74 -0.70
CA SER A 272 -14.86 3.57 -0.77
C SER A 272 -15.69 3.22 -2.00
N VAL A 273 -15.06 3.09 -3.18
CA VAL A 273 -15.74 2.69 -4.42
C VAL A 273 -16.30 1.27 -4.31
N MET A 274 -15.58 0.34 -3.67
CA MET A 274 -16.06 -1.03 -3.47
C MET A 274 -17.29 -1.09 -2.56
N VAL A 275 -17.32 -0.29 -1.48
CA VAL A 275 -18.50 -0.15 -0.62
C VAL A 275 -19.68 0.45 -1.42
N LEU A 276 -19.44 1.50 -2.21
CA LEU A 276 -20.47 2.09 -3.08
C LEU A 276 -20.99 1.10 -4.12
N PHE A 277 -20.10 0.28 -4.71
CA PHE A 277 -20.47 -0.77 -5.65
C PHE A 277 -21.36 -1.83 -4.99
N ALA A 278 -21.02 -2.26 -3.78
CA ALA A 278 -21.84 -3.20 -3.02
C ALA A 278 -23.22 -2.61 -2.69
N VAL A 279 -23.29 -1.36 -2.23
CA VAL A 279 -24.55 -0.64 -1.96
C VAL A 279 -25.37 -0.48 -3.25
N GLY A 280 -24.74 -0.13 -4.38
CA GLY A 280 -25.39 -0.04 -5.69
C GLY A 280 -26.03 -1.35 -6.11
N ASN A 281 -25.34 -2.47 -5.91
CA ASN A 281 -25.89 -3.81 -6.17
C ASN A 281 -27.06 -4.16 -5.25
N MET A 282 -27.01 -3.80 -3.97
CA MET A 282 -28.14 -3.97 -3.05
C MET A 282 -29.36 -3.14 -3.50
N LEU A 283 -29.15 -1.87 -3.87
CA LEU A 283 -30.21 -0.98 -4.36
C LEU A 283 -30.85 -1.53 -5.64
N LEU A 284 -30.05 -2.08 -6.55
CA LEU A 284 -30.54 -2.71 -7.77
C LEU A 284 -31.39 -3.96 -7.46
N LYS A 285 -30.98 -4.77 -6.49
CA LYS A 285 -31.72 -5.96 -6.03
C LYS A 285 -33.07 -5.62 -5.40
N VAL A 286 -33.17 -4.49 -4.69
CA VAL A 286 -34.42 -4.02 -4.05
C VAL A 286 -35.32 -3.29 -5.05
N ARG A 287 -34.80 -2.28 -5.76
CA ARG A 287 -35.60 -1.36 -6.59
C ARG A 287 -35.88 -1.90 -7.99
N ARG A 288 -35.06 -2.82 -8.50
CA ARG A 288 -35.14 -3.37 -9.87
C ARG A 288 -35.06 -4.90 -9.86
N ALA A 289 -35.86 -5.54 -9.00
CA ALA A 289 -35.87 -6.98 -8.79
C ALA A 289 -36.07 -7.82 -10.08
N ARG A 290 -36.77 -7.30 -11.10
CA ARG A 290 -36.94 -7.99 -12.39
C ARG A 290 -35.65 -8.06 -13.21
N LEU A 291 -34.82 -7.01 -13.17
CA LEU A 291 -33.51 -6.97 -13.85
C LEU A 291 -32.47 -7.77 -13.07
N ALA A 292 -32.44 -7.60 -11.74
CA ALA A 292 -31.63 -8.44 -10.85
C ALA A 292 -32.00 -9.93 -10.98
N GLY A 293 -33.30 -10.20 -11.21
CA GLY A 293 -33.84 -11.53 -11.34
C GLY A 293 -33.46 -12.25 -12.64
N ALA A 294 -33.16 -11.51 -13.71
CA ALA A 294 -32.77 -12.07 -15.00
C ALA A 294 -31.28 -12.45 -15.08
N GLN A 295 -30.48 -12.13 -14.06
CA GLN A 295 -29.07 -12.46 -14.04
C GLN A 295 -28.84 -13.96 -13.78
N PRO A 296 -27.92 -14.60 -14.52
CA PRO A 296 -27.63 -16.03 -14.41
C PRO A 296 -26.96 -16.41 -13.08
N GLU A 297 -26.22 -15.49 -12.44
CA GLU A 297 -25.60 -15.71 -11.13
C GLU A 297 -26.15 -14.74 -10.09
N ARG A 298 -26.43 -15.23 -8.88
CA ARG A 298 -26.98 -14.42 -7.78
C ARG A 298 -26.21 -14.63 -6.48
N ALA A 299 -25.69 -13.54 -5.94
CA ALA A 299 -25.12 -13.54 -4.60
C ALA A 299 -26.22 -13.52 -3.50
N PRO A 300 -26.18 -14.44 -2.52
CA PRO A 300 -27.08 -14.40 -1.36
C PRO A 300 -26.87 -13.12 -0.53
N TRP A 301 -27.95 -12.59 0.07
CA TRP A 301 -27.92 -11.33 0.82
C TRP A 301 -26.91 -11.34 1.97
N ILE A 302 -26.76 -12.47 2.65
CA ILE A 302 -25.86 -12.60 3.79
C ILE A 302 -24.40 -12.33 3.40
N PHE A 303 -23.95 -12.84 2.25
CA PHE A 303 -22.59 -12.61 1.76
C PHE A 303 -22.36 -11.17 1.37
N VAL A 304 -23.35 -10.52 0.72
CA VAL A 304 -23.22 -9.11 0.34
C VAL A 304 -23.16 -8.21 1.58
N LEU A 305 -23.98 -8.48 2.61
CA LEU A 305 -23.96 -7.72 3.86
C LEU A 305 -22.64 -7.90 4.62
N ILE A 306 -22.15 -9.13 4.76
CA ILE A 306 -20.88 -9.42 5.42
C ILE A 306 -19.72 -8.77 4.67
N ALA A 307 -19.65 -8.91 3.34
CA ALA A 307 -18.60 -8.30 2.53
C ALA A 307 -18.60 -6.77 2.62
N THR A 308 -19.79 -6.15 2.61
CA THR A 308 -19.92 -4.70 2.75
C THR A 308 -19.49 -4.22 4.13
N ALA A 309 -19.90 -4.93 5.19
CA ALA A 309 -19.48 -4.61 6.56
C ALA A 309 -17.96 -4.77 6.74
N ALA A 310 -17.37 -5.82 6.19
CA ALA A 310 -15.92 -6.05 6.24
C ALA A 310 -15.13 -4.98 5.47
N ALA A 311 -15.59 -4.60 4.27
CA ALA A 311 -14.97 -3.53 3.49
C ALA A 311 -15.10 -2.16 4.16
N ALA A 312 -16.26 -1.86 4.76
CA ALA A 312 -16.48 -0.64 5.53
C ALA A 312 -15.62 -0.59 6.80
N ALA A 313 -15.48 -1.72 7.51
CA ALA A 313 -14.60 -1.83 8.67
C ALA A 313 -13.12 -1.64 8.28
N ALA A 314 -12.68 -2.22 7.16
CA ALA A 314 -11.33 -2.01 6.64
C ALA A 314 -11.08 -0.53 6.27
N LEU A 315 -12.05 0.10 5.58
CA LEU A 315 -11.98 1.52 5.23
C LEU A 315 -11.83 2.40 6.48
N ALA A 316 -12.65 2.15 7.51
CA ALA A 316 -12.57 2.85 8.78
C ALA A 316 -11.23 2.59 9.49
N GLY A 317 -10.76 1.34 9.52
CA GLY A 317 -9.48 0.98 10.11
C GLY A 317 -8.30 1.71 9.45
N ILE A 318 -8.26 1.77 8.12
CA ILE A 318 -7.20 2.50 7.39
C ILE A 318 -7.29 4.01 7.63
N ALA A 319 -8.51 4.57 7.68
CA ALA A 319 -8.69 5.99 7.97
C ALA A 319 -8.22 6.36 9.38
N VAL A 320 -8.39 5.46 10.36
CA VAL A 320 -7.89 5.63 11.74
C VAL A 320 -6.38 5.44 11.82
N ASP A 321 -5.82 4.44 11.14
CA ASP A 321 -4.37 4.14 11.14
C ASP A 321 -3.55 5.29 10.53
N LYS A 322 -4.03 5.89 9.43
CA LYS A 322 -3.30 6.91 8.67
C LYS A 322 -4.16 8.14 8.39
N PRO A 323 -4.40 8.99 9.42
CA PRO A 323 -5.29 10.15 9.29
C PRO A 323 -4.79 11.18 8.26
N ASP A 324 -3.48 11.31 8.08
CA ASP A 324 -2.89 12.22 7.09
C ASP A 324 -3.32 11.85 5.66
N TYR A 325 -3.40 10.56 5.35
CA TYR A 325 -3.81 10.07 4.03
C TYR A 325 -5.30 10.24 3.80
N PHE A 326 -6.09 10.09 4.87
CA PHE A 326 -7.52 10.37 4.84
C PHE A 326 -7.81 11.85 4.57
N MET A 327 -7.04 12.76 5.15
CA MET A 327 -7.17 14.20 4.85
C MET A 327 -6.86 14.50 3.38
N VAL A 328 -5.78 13.94 2.82
CA VAL A 328 -5.45 14.08 1.39
C VAL A 328 -6.57 13.55 0.50
N PHE A 329 -7.14 12.38 0.85
CA PHE A 329 -8.30 11.83 0.14
C PHE A 329 -9.48 12.80 0.14
N LEU A 330 -9.82 13.42 1.28
CA LEU A 330 -10.91 14.39 1.37
C LEU A 330 -10.66 15.67 0.56
N TYR A 331 -9.42 16.14 0.46
CA TYR A 331 -9.09 17.32 -0.36
C TYR A 331 -9.50 17.15 -1.83
N TYR A 332 -9.42 15.94 -2.38
CA TYR A 332 -9.86 15.66 -3.75
C TYR A 332 -11.38 15.69 -3.95
N PHE A 333 -12.18 15.66 -2.88
CA PHE A 333 -13.65 15.77 -2.93
C PHE A 333 -14.15 17.21 -2.82
N ILE A 334 -13.30 18.17 -2.45
CA ILE A 334 -13.66 19.59 -2.43
C ILE A 334 -13.57 20.09 -3.87
N PRO A 335 -14.70 20.47 -4.51
CA PRO A 335 -14.64 21.03 -5.86
C PRO A 335 -13.87 22.35 -5.83
N ALA A 336 -12.89 22.48 -6.73
CA ALA A 336 -12.13 23.71 -6.95
C ALA A 336 -13.00 24.83 -7.54
#